data_AF-A0A1B9NN79-F1
#
_entry.id   AF-A0A1B9NN79-F1
#
_cell.length_a   1.000
_cell.length_b   1.000
_cell.length_c   1.000
_cell.angle_alpha   90.00
_cell.angle_beta   90.00
_cell.angle_gamma   90.00
#
_symmetry.space_group_name_H-M   'P 1'
#
loop_
_entity.id
_entity.type
_entity.pdbx_description
1 polymer ?
#
loop_
_entity_poly.entity_id
_entity_poly.type
_entity_poly.pdbx_seq_one_letter_code
_entity_poly.pdbx_strand_id
1 'polypeptide(L)'
;MIKKFLLSTILFTFSYCAYGQLLDINPKYRGDPFFISVNMQQLKQDCTKNEDEYNQLNKQDKLRYDNRCPLNNLKFDFKQLDKLINDDPFVYNGNDFQLKLSINPINPKIKNEDDLPNLGRDITLSLISKNQVIDKLFLANNSFSNNPNLWNGYQHYYIAPSGDIYTLLTIKAEPIEDESGTFPTLWKHYNIDASNMKFELKEMLIEMPEASYQIIYPNQFNTNSHEGAVEYGLTLEESIALFNQSVKNGLSDYSLDFRVYRYYQDQLKEKIKLFDNKKQQQDSLLSLQQNINTTCLITSAPIYESDIEPYLDKVLTCLIDQYRQAIKHVEDELAN
;
A
#
# COMPACT_ATOMS: atom_id res chain seq x y z
N MET A 1 -31.47 42.82 -1.03
CA MET A 1 -31.29 41.44 -0.53
C MET A 1 -30.56 40.52 -1.51
N ILE A 2 -30.78 40.66 -2.82
CA ILE A 2 -30.18 39.81 -3.88
C ILE A 2 -28.63 39.92 -3.97
N LYS A 3 -28.03 41.09 -3.69
CA LYS A 3 -26.57 41.29 -3.78
C LYS A 3 -25.74 40.58 -2.69
N LYS A 4 -26.32 40.30 -1.51
CA LYS A 4 -25.60 39.57 -0.43
C LYS A 4 -25.54 38.07 -0.67
N PHE A 5 -26.58 37.50 -1.30
CA PHE A 5 -26.64 36.08 -1.62
C PHE A 5 -25.60 35.71 -2.68
N LEU A 6 -25.50 36.50 -3.76
CA LEU A 6 -24.49 36.30 -4.81
C LEU A 6 -23.05 36.36 -4.30
N LEU A 7 -22.75 37.28 -3.36
CA LEU A 7 -21.41 37.40 -2.79
C LEU A 7 -21.05 36.19 -1.90
N SER A 8 -22.02 35.68 -1.13
CA SER A 8 -21.87 34.47 -0.32
C SER A 8 -21.65 33.22 -1.18
N THR A 9 -22.37 33.10 -2.30
CA THR A 9 -22.22 31.96 -3.22
C THR A 9 -20.86 32.00 -3.94
N ILE A 10 -20.41 33.20 -4.35
CA ILE A 10 -19.08 33.39 -4.97
C ILE A 10 -17.95 33.06 -3.98
N LEU A 11 -18.04 33.54 -2.74
CA LEU A 11 -17.06 33.22 -1.69
C LEU A 11 -17.02 31.71 -1.40
N PHE A 12 -18.16 31.02 -1.32
CA PHE A 12 -18.19 29.56 -1.17
C PHE A 12 -17.59 28.81 -2.37
N THR A 13 -17.78 29.28 -3.60
CA THR A 13 -17.13 28.67 -4.78
C THR A 13 -15.61 28.88 -4.79
N PHE A 14 -15.11 30.00 -4.26
CA PHE A 14 -13.66 30.22 -4.12
C PHE A 14 -13.05 29.49 -2.92
N SER A 15 -13.82 29.21 -1.85
CA SER A 15 -13.37 28.36 -0.75
C SER A 15 -13.11 26.91 -1.18
N TYR A 16 -13.86 26.41 -2.17
CA TYR A 16 -13.61 25.09 -2.78
C TYR A 16 -12.43 25.08 -3.76
N CYS A 17 -12.00 26.25 -4.26
CA CYS A 17 -10.79 26.38 -5.07
C CYS A 17 -9.54 26.72 -4.26
N ALA A 18 -9.64 26.81 -2.92
CA ALA A 18 -8.52 27.12 -2.03
C ALA A 18 -7.85 25.88 -1.41
N TYR A 19 -8.13 24.68 -1.94
CA TYR A 19 -7.47 23.44 -1.52
C TYR A 19 -6.49 22.97 -2.59
N GLY A 20 -5.21 23.04 -2.25
CA GLY A 20 -4.08 22.51 -3.01
C GLY A 20 -3.56 23.45 -4.08
N GLN A 21 -2.38 24.05 -3.87
CA GLN A 21 -1.61 24.61 -4.96
C GLN A 21 -1.34 23.47 -5.95
N LEU A 22 -1.99 23.50 -7.12
CA LEU A 22 -1.69 22.54 -8.18
C LEU A 22 -0.20 22.61 -8.47
N LEU A 23 0.47 21.47 -8.34
CA LEU A 23 1.82 21.32 -8.81
C LEU A 23 1.72 21.15 -10.32
N ASP A 24 2.40 22.00 -11.09
CA ASP A 24 2.46 21.87 -12.53
C ASP A 24 3.37 20.69 -12.94
N ILE A 25 2.95 19.48 -12.55
CA ILE A 25 3.64 18.23 -12.82
C ILE A 25 3.53 17.97 -14.32
N ASN A 26 4.65 17.93 -15.03
CA ASN A 26 4.61 17.70 -16.47
C ASN A 26 4.02 16.30 -16.78
N PRO A 27 3.02 16.17 -17.68
CA PRO A 27 2.41 14.89 -18.06
C PRO A 27 3.38 13.75 -18.36
N LYS A 28 4.56 14.05 -18.92
CA LYS A 28 5.58 13.05 -19.26
C LYS A 28 6.15 12.29 -18.06
N TYR A 29 6.03 12.83 -16.84
CA TYR A 29 6.45 12.17 -15.59
C TYR A 29 5.30 11.59 -14.78
N ARG A 30 4.04 11.72 -15.22
CA ARG A 30 2.90 11.42 -14.36
C ARG A 30 2.67 9.92 -14.18
N GLY A 31 3.16 9.05 -15.05
CA GLY A 31 2.78 7.63 -15.03
C GLY A 31 1.31 7.42 -15.43
N ASP A 32 0.68 6.34 -14.97
CA ASP A 32 -0.67 5.95 -15.40
C ASP A 32 -1.75 6.30 -14.35
N PRO A 33 -2.78 7.11 -14.68
CA PRO A 33 -3.82 7.52 -13.72
C PRO A 33 -4.69 6.37 -13.21
N PHE A 34 -4.63 5.18 -13.82
CA PHE A 34 -5.29 3.98 -13.30
C PHE A 34 -4.97 3.72 -11.81
N PHE A 35 -3.77 4.09 -11.35
CA PHE A 35 -3.35 3.83 -9.97
C PHE A 35 -3.96 4.74 -8.91
N ILE A 36 -4.77 5.74 -9.28
CA ILE A 36 -5.45 6.63 -8.29
C ILE A 36 -6.41 5.83 -7.39
N SER A 37 -7.10 4.85 -7.97
CA SER A 37 -8.10 4.05 -7.28
C SER A 37 -8.07 2.63 -7.83
N VAL A 38 -7.49 1.71 -7.06
CA VAL A 38 -7.36 0.31 -7.46
C VAL A 38 -8.18 -0.57 -6.52
N ASN A 39 -9.08 -1.38 -7.10
CA ASN A 39 -9.64 -2.52 -6.38
C ASN A 39 -8.70 -3.71 -6.61
N MET A 40 -7.88 -4.02 -5.61
CA MET A 40 -6.82 -5.04 -5.70
C MET A 40 -7.39 -6.42 -6.02
N GLN A 41 -8.49 -6.81 -5.40
CA GLN A 41 -9.14 -8.10 -5.59
C GLN A 41 -9.72 -8.25 -7.01
N GLN A 42 -10.44 -7.24 -7.49
CA GLN A 42 -10.97 -7.22 -8.86
C GLN A 42 -9.82 -7.26 -9.88
N LEU A 43 -8.76 -6.48 -9.64
CA LEU A 43 -7.59 -6.44 -10.51
C LEU A 43 -6.88 -7.81 -10.57
N LYS A 44 -6.74 -8.51 -9.44
CA LYS A 44 -6.22 -9.88 -9.39
C LYS A 44 -7.04 -10.80 -10.33
N GLN A 45 -8.36 -10.82 -10.18
CA GLN A 45 -9.26 -11.66 -10.98
C GLN A 45 -9.21 -11.33 -12.47
N ASP A 46 -9.18 -10.03 -12.79
CA ASP A 46 -9.15 -9.55 -14.16
C ASP A 46 -7.87 -9.95 -14.90
N CYS A 47 -6.75 -10.04 -14.16
CA CYS A 47 -5.41 -10.35 -14.64
C CYS A 47 -4.93 -11.78 -14.35
N THR A 48 -5.83 -12.72 -14.00
CA THR A 48 -5.48 -14.14 -13.77
C THR A 48 -5.36 -14.91 -15.09
N LYS A 49 -4.19 -14.85 -15.74
CA LYS A 49 -3.71 -15.77 -16.80
C LYS A 49 -2.19 -15.74 -16.87
N ASN A 50 -1.51 -16.88 -16.95
CA ASN A 50 -0.09 -16.90 -17.35
C ASN A 50 0.09 -16.60 -18.84
N GLU A 51 1.36 -16.44 -19.20
CA GLU A 51 1.79 -16.17 -20.57
C GLU A 51 1.43 -17.29 -21.56
N ASP A 52 1.53 -18.56 -21.16
CA ASP A 52 1.18 -19.69 -22.03
C ASP A 52 -0.32 -19.75 -22.31
N GLU A 53 -1.15 -19.62 -21.28
CA GLU A 53 -2.61 -19.54 -21.37
C GLU A 53 -3.05 -18.35 -22.22
N TYR A 54 -2.43 -17.18 -22.00
CA TYR A 54 -2.68 -16.00 -22.82
C TYR A 54 -2.30 -16.28 -24.28
N ASN A 55 -1.15 -16.91 -24.53
CA ASN A 55 -0.66 -17.19 -25.87
C ASN A 55 -1.52 -18.19 -26.64
N GLN A 56 -2.22 -19.09 -25.95
CA GLN A 56 -3.19 -20.02 -26.53
C GLN A 56 -4.52 -19.36 -26.92
N LEU A 57 -4.82 -18.15 -26.43
CA LEU A 57 -6.04 -17.44 -26.80
C LEU A 57 -6.04 -17.02 -28.27
N ASN A 58 -7.21 -17.10 -28.90
CA ASN A 58 -7.40 -16.48 -30.22
C ASN A 58 -7.39 -14.94 -30.10
N LYS A 59 -7.29 -14.24 -31.23
CA LYS A 59 -7.21 -12.77 -31.28
C LYS A 59 -8.37 -12.06 -30.55
N GLN A 60 -9.59 -12.59 -30.64
CA GLN A 60 -10.76 -11.97 -30.02
C GLN A 60 -10.78 -12.17 -28.51
N ASP A 61 -10.30 -13.31 -28.02
CA ASP A 61 -10.17 -13.60 -26.59
C ASP A 61 -9.02 -12.81 -25.96
N LYS A 62 -7.89 -12.63 -26.68
CA LYS A 62 -6.81 -11.73 -26.24
C LYS A 62 -7.31 -10.30 -26.04
N LEU A 63 -8.02 -9.74 -27.02
CA LEU A 63 -8.61 -8.40 -26.91
C LEU A 63 -9.59 -8.30 -25.72
N ARG A 64 -10.40 -9.33 -25.48
CA ARG A 64 -11.31 -9.35 -24.32
C ARG A 64 -10.55 -9.40 -22.99
N TYR A 65 -9.50 -10.21 -22.91
CA TYR A 65 -8.64 -10.29 -21.74
C TYR A 65 -7.91 -8.97 -21.49
N ASP A 66 -7.29 -8.38 -22.51
CA ASP A 66 -6.56 -7.11 -22.39
C ASP A 66 -7.48 -5.96 -21.97
N ASN A 67 -8.70 -5.90 -22.50
CA ASN A 67 -9.69 -4.90 -22.08
C ASN A 67 -10.11 -5.06 -20.61
N ARG A 68 -10.03 -6.29 -20.07
CA ARG A 68 -10.39 -6.60 -18.69
C ARG A 68 -9.20 -6.37 -17.75
N CYS A 69 -7.98 -6.77 -18.14
CA CYS A 69 -6.76 -6.59 -17.36
C CYS A 69 -6.07 -5.28 -17.74
N PRO A 70 -6.29 -4.17 -16.99
CA PRO A 70 -5.74 -2.86 -17.33
C PRO A 70 -4.20 -2.82 -17.28
N LEU A 71 -3.57 -3.76 -16.55
CA LEU A 71 -2.10 -3.85 -16.46
C LEU A 71 -1.43 -4.15 -17.81
N ASN A 72 -2.11 -4.82 -18.73
CA ASN A 72 -1.59 -5.11 -20.07
C ASN A 72 -1.57 -3.88 -21.00
N ASN A 73 -2.34 -2.85 -20.67
CA ASN A 73 -2.49 -1.64 -21.47
C ASN A 73 -1.80 -0.43 -20.87
N LEU A 74 -0.99 -0.61 -19.83
CA LEU A 74 -0.24 0.47 -19.22
C LEU A 74 0.70 1.10 -20.24
N LYS A 75 0.69 2.42 -20.32
CA LYS A 75 1.59 3.18 -21.20
C LYS A 75 3.00 3.35 -20.63
N PHE A 76 3.33 2.59 -19.58
CA PHE A 76 4.54 2.75 -18.82
C PHE A 76 5.74 2.12 -19.54
N ASP A 77 6.61 2.95 -20.11
CA ASP A 77 7.89 2.52 -20.68
C ASP A 77 9.05 2.96 -19.78
N PHE A 78 9.58 2.00 -19.01
CA PHE A 78 10.68 2.23 -18.09
C PHE A 78 11.96 2.72 -18.80
N LYS A 79 12.21 2.25 -20.04
CA LYS A 79 13.40 2.64 -20.83
C LYS A 79 13.29 4.08 -21.33
N GLN A 80 12.11 4.49 -21.79
CA GLN A 80 11.87 5.89 -22.14
C GLN A 80 11.93 6.79 -20.91
N LEU A 81 11.40 6.34 -19.78
CA LEU A 81 11.46 7.08 -18.52
C LEU A 81 12.91 7.27 -18.03
N ASP A 82 13.76 6.24 -18.15
CA ASP A 82 15.18 6.37 -17.83
C ASP A 82 15.87 7.45 -18.68
N LYS A 83 15.68 7.40 -20.00
CA LYS A 83 16.24 8.41 -20.90
C LYS A 83 15.74 9.81 -20.54
N LEU A 84 14.45 9.93 -20.25
CA LEU A 84 13.83 11.18 -19.84
C LEU A 84 14.42 11.74 -18.53
N ILE A 85 14.67 10.88 -17.53
CA ILE A 85 15.26 11.29 -16.25
C ILE A 85 16.70 11.78 -16.43
N ASN A 86 17.47 11.18 -17.34
CA ASN A 86 18.84 11.62 -17.63
C ASN A 86 18.88 13.01 -18.30
N ASP A 87 17.92 13.30 -19.18
CA ASP A 87 17.86 14.57 -19.92
C ASP A 87 17.26 15.72 -19.07
N ASP A 88 16.17 15.45 -18.36
CA ASP A 88 15.42 16.42 -17.57
C ASP A 88 14.83 15.72 -16.33
N PRO A 89 15.50 15.76 -15.17
CA PRO A 89 15.04 15.02 -13.99
C PRO A 89 14.00 15.79 -13.16
N PHE A 90 13.72 17.06 -13.46
CA PHE A 90 12.86 17.90 -12.63
C PHE A 90 11.38 17.71 -12.99
N VAL A 91 10.64 17.08 -12.09
CA VAL A 91 9.19 16.86 -12.22
C VAL A 91 8.41 18.12 -11.89
N TYR A 92 8.93 18.88 -10.92
CA TYR A 92 8.41 20.17 -10.46
C TYR A 92 9.58 21.05 -10.05
N ASN A 93 9.57 22.31 -10.49
CA ASN A 93 10.63 23.27 -10.21
C ASN A 93 10.04 24.57 -9.64
N GLY A 94 9.53 24.49 -8.41
CA GLY A 94 9.03 25.64 -7.67
C GLY A 94 10.14 26.43 -6.99
N ASN A 95 9.79 27.62 -6.50
CA ASN A 95 10.72 28.49 -5.78
C ASN A 95 11.04 27.95 -4.37
N ASP A 96 10.03 27.40 -3.69
CA ASP A 96 10.16 26.95 -2.30
C ASP A 96 10.74 25.53 -2.20
N PHE A 97 10.38 24.69 -3.16
CA PHE A 97 10.88 23.33 -3.29
C PHE A 97 10.81 22.83 -4.73
N GLN A 98 11.55 21.76 -4.99
CA GLN A 98 11.61 21.06 -6.25
C GLN A 98 11.32 19.57 -6.03
N LEU A 99 10.78 18.92 -7.06
CA LEU A 99 10.68 17.47 -7.14
C LEU A 99 11.58 16.98 -8.25
N LYS A 100 12.48 16.05 -7.92
CA LYS A 100 13.48 15.54 -8.85
C LYS A 100 13.47 14.01 -8.87
N LEU A 101 13.36 13.43 -10.06
CA LEU A 101 13.56 12.00 -10.25
C LEU A 101 15.04 11.67 -10.32
N SER A 102 15.39 10.51 -9.80
CA SER A 102 16.72 9.92 -9.92
C SER A 102 16.59 8.43 -10.10
N ILE A 103 17.50 7.85 -10.88
CA ILE A 103 17.65 6.41 -11.00
C ILE A 103 18.94 5.96 -10.33
N ASN A 104 18.85 4.91 -9.52
CA ASN A 104 20.03 4.28 -8.96
C ASN A 104 20.89 3.66 -10.09
N PRO A 105 22.22 3.85 -10.07
CA PRO A 105 23.10 3.24 -11.05
C PRO A 105 23.03 1.71 -10.94
N ILE A 106 23.15 1.02 -12.08
CA ILE A 106 23.16 -0.44 -12.15
C ILE A 106 24.27 -0.98 -11.22
N ASN A 107 23.93 -1.95 -10.37
CA ASN A 107 24.94 -2.62 -9.56
C ASN A 107 25.90 -3.39 -10.49
N PRO A 108 27.18 -3.00 -10.59
CA PRO A 108 28.12 -3.61 -11.53
C PRO A 108 28.44 -5.08 -11.22
N LYS A 109 28.00 -5.59 -10.05
CA LYS A 109 28.11 -7.00 -9.68
C LYS A 109 27.01 -7.87 -10.29
N ILE A 110 25.91 -7.29 -10.76
CA ILE A 110 24.86 -7.99 -11.50
C ILE A 110 25.31 -8.05 -12.96
N LYS A 111 26.20 -9.00 -13.26
CA LYS A 111 26.65 -9.32 -14.62
C LYS A 111 25.73 -10.38 -15.20
N ASN A 112 24.53 -10.01 -15.62
CA ASN A 112 23.58 -10.82 -16.40
C ASN A 112 22.55 -9.81 -16.93
N GLU A 113 22.18 -9.66 -18.18
CA GLU A 113 22.43 -10.32 -19.46
C GLU A 113 22.18 -9.22 -20.52
N ASP A 114 22.69 -9.38 -21.74
CA ASP A 114 22.43 -8.46 -22.86
C ASP A 114 20.93 -8.24 -23.16
N ASP A 115 20.04 -9.03 -22.56
CA ASP A 115 18.58 -9.02 -22.75
C ASP A 115 17.78 -8.16 -21.74
N LEU A 116 18.35 -7.73 -20.60
CA LEU A 116 17.61 -7.00 -19.54
C LEU A 116 18.37 -5.79 -18.96
N PRO A 117 18.67 -4.75 -19.77
CA PRO A 117 19.56 -3.63 -19.41
C PRO A 117 19.08 -2.74 -18.25
N ASN A 118 17.84 -2.90 -17.80
CA ASN A 118 17.22 -2.07 -16.75
C ASN A 118 16.91 -2.85 -15.45
N LEU A 119 17.47 -4.05 -15.31
CA LEU A 119 17.31 -4.89 -14.14
C LEU A 119 17.82 -4.21 -12.86
N GLY A 120 17.00 -4.18 -11.80
CA GLY A 120 17.40 -3.69 -10.48
C GLY A 120 17.60 -2.17 -10.40
N ARG A 121 16.98 -1.41 -11.30
CA ARG A 121 17.03 0.05 -11.30
C ARG A 121 15.83 0.62 -10.55
N ASP A 122 16.13 1.35 -9.48
CA ASP A 122 15.15 2.05 -8.66
C ASP A 122 14.95 3.48 -9.16
N ILE A 123 13.69 3.88 -9.35
CA ILE A 123 13.29 5.27 -9.55
C ILE A 123 12.88 5.85 -8.21
N THR A 124 13.57 6.91 -7.80
CA THR A 124 13.28 7.67 -6.58
C THR A 124 12.85 9.09 -6.93
N LEU A 125 11.82 9.59 -6.27
CA LEU A 125 11.43 11.00 -6.26
C LEU A 125 12.02 11.68 -5.04
N SER A 126 12.87 12.67 -5.26
CA SER A 126 13.45 13.48 -4.20
C SER A 126 12.68 14.79 -4.04
N LEU A 127 12.36 15.12 -2.79
CA LEU A 127 11.87 16.44 -2.39
C LEU A 127 13.06 17.29 -1.98
N ILE A 128 13.28 18.40 -2.70
CA ILE A 128 14.47 19.24 -2.57
C ILE A 128 14.05 20.64 -2.14
N SER A 129 14.70 21.19 -1.12
CA SER A 129 14.59 22.61 -0.77
C SER A 129 15.97 23.18 -0.48
N LYS A 130 16.21 24.44 -0.90
CA LYS A 130 17.51 25.12 -0.76
C LYS A 130 18.68 24.26 -1.27
N ASN A 131 18.48 23.57 -2.39
CA ASN A 131 19.44 22.66 -3.03
C ASN A 131 19.85 21.44 -2.18
N GLN A 132 19.08 21.09 -1.16
CA GLN A 132 19.30 19.90 -0.34
C GLN A 132 18.12 18.94 -0.49
N VAL A 133 18.42 17.64 -0.61
CA VAL A 133 17.39 16.60 -0.57
C VAL A 133 16.91 16.48 0.88
N ILE A 134 15.63 16.80 1.10
CA ILE A 134 15.00 16.77 2.42
C ILE A 134 14.35 15.41 2.67
N ASP A 135 13.70 14.87 1.63
CA ASP A 135 13.02 13.58 1.70
C ASP A 135 13.05 12.85 0.36
N LYS A 136 12.80 11.54 0.39
CA LYS A 136 12.81 10.65 -0.78
C LYS A 136 11.66 9.66 -0.73
N LEU A 137 11.02 9.46 -1.87
CA LEU A 137 10.01 8.44 -2.08
C LEU A 137 10.45 7.48 -3.19
N PHE A 138 10.39 6.18 -2.89
CA PHE A 138 10.60 5.14 -3.88
C PHE A 138 9.34 4.99 -4.75
N LEU A 139 9.48 5.21 -6.06
CA LEU A 139 8.34 5.22 -6.99
C LEU A 139 8.19 3.91 -7.75
N ALA A 140 9.29 3.41 -8.31
CA ALA A 140 9.25 2.28 -9.22
C ALA A 140 10.57 1.51 -9.20
N ASN A 141 10.48 0.22 -9.49
CA ASN A 141 11.63 -0.62 -9.81
C ASN A 141 11.17 -1.69 -10.79
N ASN A 142 12.12 -2.12 -11.60
CA ASN A 142 12.07 -3.34 -12.37
C ASN A 142 12.89 -4.42 -11.64
N SER A 143 12.30 -5.02 -10.58
CA SER A 143 12.98 -5.99 -9.71
C SER A 143 12.50 -7.40 -9.98
N PHE A 144 13.43 -8.35 -10.00
CA PHE A 144 13.07 -9.76 -9.95
C PHE A 144 12.94 -10.15 -8.47
N SER A 145 12.02 -11.05 -8.15
CA SER A 145 11.99 -11.71 -6.86
C SER A 145 13.34 -12.37 -6.57
N ASN A 146 13.64 -12.63 -5.31
CA ASN A 146 14.75 -13.50 -4.90
C ASN A 146 14.62 -14.92 -5.48
N ASN A 147 13.48 -15.25 -6.09
CA ASN A 147 13.23 -16.45 -6.87
C ASN A 147 13.24 -16.15 -8.39
N PRO A 148 14.41 -16.21 -9.05
CA PRO A 148 14.59 -15.76 -10.44
C PRO A 148 13.84 -16.60 -11.48
N ASN A 149 13.28 -17.75 -11.10
CA ASN A 149 12.58 -18.66 -12.00
C ASN A 149 11.06 -18.57 -11.89
N LEU A 150 10.51 -17.83 -10.93
CA LEU A 150 9.09 -17.93 -10.61
C LEU A 150 8.38 -16.57 -10.62
N TRP A 151 8.97 -15.50 -10.06
CA TRP A 151 8.22 -14.25 -9.81
C TRP A 151 8.95 -12.96 -10.27
N ASN A 152 8.28 -12.13 -11.08
CA ASN A 152 8.77 -10.81 -11.51
C ASN A 152 7.97 -9.69 -10.84
N GLY A 153 8.64 -8.81 -10.08
CA GLY A 153 8.02 -7.71 -9.34
C GLY A 153 8.10 -6.38 -10.10
N TYR A 154 6.95 -5.80 -10.43
CA TYR A 154 6.88 -4.47 -11.05
C TYR A 154 6.24 -3.49 -10.09
N GLN A 155 6.97 -2.43 -9.76
CA GLN A 155 6.38 -1.29 -9.07
C GLN A 155 6.09 -0.17 -10.06
N HIS A 156 4.82 0.15 -10.21
CA HIS A 156 4.32 1.23 -11.04
C HIS A 156 3.97 2.45 -10.18
N TYR A 157 3.85 3.62 -10.83
CA TYR A 157 3.47 4.85 -10.12
C TYR A 157 2.56 5.78 -10.93
N TYR A 158 1.91 6.68 -10.19
CA TYR A 158 1.24 7.87 -10.72
C TYR A 158 1.56 9.10 -9.87
N ILE A 159 1.89 10.24 -10.49
CA ILE A 159 2.01 11.55 -9.83
C ILE A 159 0.90 12.45 -10.38
N ALA A 160 -0.08 12.75 -9.53
CA ALA A 160 -1.20 13.61 -9.86
C ALA A 160 -0.78 15.09 -9.89
N PRO A 161 -1.47 15.95 -10.67
CA PRO A 161 -1.27 17.40 -10.62
C PRO A 161 -1.54 18.03 -9.25
N SER A 162 -2.31 17.36 -8.38
CA SER A 162 -2.54 17.78 -6.99
C SER A 162 -1.30 17.61 -6.10
N GLY A 163 -0.30 16.83 -6.54
CA GLY A 163 0.81 16.38 -5.70
C GLY A 163 0.55 15.08 -4.96
N ASP A 164 -0.62 14.45 -5.17
CA ASP A 164 -0.86 13.07 -4.75
C ASP A 164 0.01 12.12 -5.57
N ILE A 165 0.55 11.09 -4.91
CA ILE A 165 1.43 10.10 -5.51
C ILE A 165 0.92 8.73 -5.16
N TYR A 166 0.80 7.86 -6.15
CA TYR A 166 0.30 6.51 -6.01
C TYR A 166 1.35 5.53 -6.49
N THR A 167 1.52 4.41 -5.78
CA THR A 167 2.40 3.31 -6.22
C THR A 167 1.64 2.00 -6.17
N LEU A 168 1.86 1.13 -7.14
CA LEU A 168 1.32 -0.23 -7.17
C LEU A 168 2.45 -1.22 -7.44
N LEU A 169 2.73 -2.08 -6.47
CA LEU A 169 3.56 -3.26 -6.63
C LEU A 169 2.70 -4.42 -7.12
N THR A 170 3.15 -5.04 -8.20
CA THR A 170 2.56 -6.25 -8.79
C THR A 170 3.62 -7.33 -8.90
N ILE A 171 3.20 -8.58 -8.73
CA ILE A 171 4.05 -9.77 -8.89
C ILE A 171 3.47 -10.59 -10.04
N LYS A 172 4.24 -10.80 -11.10
CA LYS A 172 3.92 -11.77 -12.13
C LYS A 172 4.40 -13.13 -11.63
N ALA A 173 3.52 -14.08 -11.39
CA ALA A 173 3.89 -15.44 -11.01
C ALA A 173 3.64 -16.44 -12.14
N GLU A 174 4.64 -17.30 -12.37
CA GLU A 174 4.48 -18.57 -13.08
C GLU A 174 3.64 -19.55 -12.25
N PRO A 175 2.95 -20.52 -12.89
CA PRO A 175 1.91 -21.29 -12.23
C PRO A 175 2.39 -22.04 -10.98
N ILE A 176 1.74 -21.75 -9.85
CA ILE A 176 1.78 -22.54 -8.63
C ILE A 176 0.36 -23.05 -8.41
N GLU A 177 0.18 -24.37 -8.38
CA GLU A 177 -1.08 -25.02 -7.96
C GLU A 177 -2.35 -24.42 -8.63
N ASP A 178 -2.27 -24.18 -9.95
CA ASP A 178 -3.33 -23.65 -10.84
C ASP A 178 -3.53 -22.11 -10.86
N GLU A 179 -2.81 -21.32 -10.05
CA GLU A 179 -2.87 -19.86 -10.12
C GLU A 179 -1.66 -19.27 -10.85
N SER A 180 -1.93 -18.41 -11.83
CA SER A 180 -0.89 -17.68 -12.54
C SER A 180 -1.41 -16.39 -13.16
N GLY A 181 -0.52 -15.40 -13.31
CA GLY A 181 -0.92 -14.07 -13.77
C GLY A 181 -0.15 -12.95 -13.08
N THR A 182 -0.72 -11.74 -13.13
CA THR A 182 -0.15 -10.55 -12.48
C THR A 182 -0.98 -10.22 -11.25
N PHE A 183 -0.37 -10.36 -10.09
CA PHE A 183 -1.00 -10.24 -8.78
C PHE A 183 -0.63 -8.89 -8.17
N PRO A 184 -1.59 -7.98 -7.96
CA PRO A 184 -1.34 -6.74 -7.24
C PRO A 184 -1.17 -7.07 -5.75
N THR A 185 -0.08 -6.61 -5.13
CA THR A 185 0.29 -7.02 -3.75
C THR A 185 0.29 -5.85 -2.78
N LEU A 186 0.76 -4.69 -3.22
CA LEU A 186 0.90 -3.51 -2.35
C LEU A 186 0.58 -2.25 -3.14
N TRP A 187 -0.44 -1.54 -2.69
CA TRP A 187 -0.79 -0.21 -3.20
C TRP A 187 -0.60 0.82 -2.11
N LYS A 188 -0.13 2.02 -2.49
CA LYS A 188 0.05 3.13 -1.55
C LYS A 188 -0.36 4.45 -2.16
N HIS A 189 -0.88 5.33 -1.32
CA HIS A 189 -1.18 6.71 -1.62
C HIS A 189 -0.42 7.64 -0.66
N TYR A 190 0.35 8.54 -1.23
CA TYR A 190 1.07 9.60 -0.54
C TYR A 190 0.56 10.96 -0.99
N ASN A 191 0.71 11.97 -0.15
CA ASN A 191 0.71 13.37 -0.55
C ASN A 191 2.06 14.03 -0.21
N ILE A 192 2.26 15.23 -0.73
CA ILE A 192 3.41 16.07 -0.36
C ILE A 192 2.95 17.05 0.72
N ASP A 193 3.47 16.89 1.93
CA ASP A 193 3.32 17.89 2.98
C ASP A 193 4.39 18.97 2.79
N ALA A 194 4.02 20.00 2.02
CA ALA A 194 4.92 21.12 1.73
C ALA A 194 5.26 21.96 2.98
N SER A 195 4.47 21.86 4.06
CA SER A 195 4.75 22.61 5.30
C SER A 195 5.86 21.95 6.12
N ASN A 196 5.81 20.61 6.21
CA ASN A 196 6.83 19.82 6.92
C ASN A 196 7.91 19.25 6.00
N MET A 197 7.83 19.53 4.69
CA MET A 197 8.78 19.10 3.68
C MET A 197 9.02 17.59 3.66
N LYS A 198 7.93 16.81 3.61
CA LYS A 198 7.98 15.34 3.58
C LYS A 198 6.95 14.73 2.63
N PHE A 199 7.22 13.53 2.15
CA PHE A 199 6.21 12.66 1.58
C PHE A 199 5.47 11.98 2.72
N GLU A 200 4.16 12.15 2.77
CA GLU A 200 3.34 11.61 3.85
C GLU A 200 2.46 10.49 3.28
N LEU A 201 2.66 9.27 3.78
CA LEU A 201 1.83 8.12 3.46
C LEU A 201 0.45 8.31 4.09
N LYS A 202 -0.59 8.29 3.27
CA LYS A 202 -1.99 8.49 3.70
C LYS A 202 -2.74 7.18 3.77
N GLU A 203 -2.55 6.33 2.78
CA GLU A 203 -3.24 5.06 2.69
C GLU A 203 -2.33 3.97 2.10
N MET A 204 -2.55 2.74 2.56
CA MET A 204 -1.88 1.56 2.04
C MET A 204 -2.86 0.39 2.00
N LEU A 205 -2.84 -0.36 0.90
CA LEU A 205 -3.56 -1.60 0.73
C LEU A 205 -2.54 -2.73 0.53
N ILE A 206 -2.67 -3.82 1.28
CA ILE A 206 -1.86 -5.02 1.15
C ILE A 206 -2.79 -6.18 0.84
N GLU A 207 -2.50 -6.93 -0.22
CA GLU A 207 -3.24 -8.11 -0.62
C GLU A 207 -2.41 -9.36 -0.28
N MET A 208 -2.87 -10.15 0.70
CA MET A 208 -2.27 -11.42 1.08
C MET A 208 -3.23 -12.58 0.76
N PRO A 209 -2.76 -13.84 0.71
CA PRO A 209 -3.62 -14.99 0.41
C PRO A 209 -4.87 -15.10 1.30
N GLU A 210 -4.76 -14.76 2.59
CA GLU A 210 -5.79 -14.96 3.62
C GLU A 210 -6.72 -13.76 3.78
N ALA A 211 -6.19 -12.55 3.53
CA ALA A 211 -6.91 -11.31 3.73
C ALA A 211 -6.32 -10.13 2.97
N SER A 212 -7.17 -9.13 2.68
CA SER A 212 -6.75 -7.78 2.36
C SER A 212 -6.60 -6.95 3.63
N TYR A 213 -5.56 -6.12 3.70
CA TYR A 213 -5.31 -5.17 4.77
C TYR A 213 -5.38 -3.74 4.21
N GLN A 214 -6.23 -2.90 4.80
CA GLN A 214 -6.29 -1.47 4.51
C GLN A 214 -5.81 -0.68 5.71
N ILE A 215 -4.79 0.14 5.52
CA ILE A 215 -4.21 1.02 6.52
C ILE A 215 -4.43 2.45 6.08
N ILE A 216 -5.17 3.23 6.88
CA ILE A 216 -5.33 4.68 6.68
C ILE A 216 -4.61 5.37 7.83
N TYR A 217 -3.52 6.07 7.51
CA TYR A 217 -2.65 6.67 8.51
C TYR A 217 -3.29 7.91 9.14
N PRO A 218 -3.08 8.14 10.45
CA PRO A 218 -2.20 7.36 11.34
C PRO A 218 -2.90 6.25 12.12
N ASN A 219 -4.22 6.03 11.99
CA ASN A 219 -5.00 5.38 13.05
C ASN A 219 -6.07 4.37 12.62
N GLN A 220 -6.12 3.96 11.35
CA GLN A 220 -7.06 2.91 10.92
C GLN A 220 -6.31 1.72 10.36
N PHE A 221 -6.69 0.54 10.85
CA PHE A 221 -6.22 -0.76 10.38
C PHE A 221 -7.46 -1.65 10.20
N ASN A 222 -7.82 -1.88 8.94
CA ASN A 222 -8.99 -2.65 8.54
C ASN A 222 -8.52 -3.93 7.84
N THR A 223 -9.23 -5.02 8.07
CA THR A 223 -8.91 -6.33 7.48
C THR A 223 -10.15 -6.94 6.88
N ASN A 224 -10.05 -7.50 5.68
CA ASN A 224 -11.11 -8.25 5.02
C ASN A 224 -10.62 -9.66 4.69
N SER A 225 -11.18 -10.67 5.33
CA SER A 225 -10.80 -12.07 5.08
C SER A 225 -11.31 -12.53 3.71
N HIS A 226 -10.48 -13.30 3.02
CA HIS A 226 -10.87 -13.92 1.77
C HIS A 226 -11.73 -15.17 2.02
N GLU A 227 -12.79 -15.33 1.23
CA GLU A 227 -13.59 -16.55 1.26
C GLU A 227 -12.72 -17.75 0.85
N GLY A 228 -12.74 -18.82 1.64
CA GLY A 228 -11.96 -20.02 1.36
C GLY A 228 -10.48 -19.94 1.72
N ALA A 229 -10.03 -18.88 2.41
CA ALA A 229 -8.70 -18.84 3.01
C ALA A 229 -8.48 -20.09 3.88
N VAL A 230 -7.42 -20.85 3.57
CA VAL A 230 -7.13 -22.10 4.29
C VAL A 230 -6.68 -21.74 5.69
N GLU A 231 -7.51 -22.03 6.69
CA GLU A 231 -7.01 -22.09 8.06
C GLU A 231 -5.97 -23.20 8.12
N TYR A 232 -4.74 -22.88 8.51
CA TYR A 232 -3.77 -23.87 8.95
C TYR A 232 -4.51 -24.83 9.87
N GLY A 233 -4.36 -26.14 9.67
CA GLY A 233 -5.08 -27.20 10.40
C GLY A 233 -4.82 -27.26 11.92
N LEU A 234 -4.40 -26.13 12.50
CA LEU A 234 -4.28 -25.80 13.89
C LEU A 234 -5.64 -25.39 14.46
N THR A 235 -5.84 -25.68 15.72
CA THR A 235 -6.85 -25.05 16.56
C THR A 235 -6.44 -23.62 16.95
N LEU A 236 -7.40 -22.82 17.42
CA LEU A 236 -7.11 -21.48 17.95
C LEU A 236 -6.15 -21.53 19.16
N GLU A 237 -6.29 -22.54 20.03
CA GLU A 237 -5.46 -22.72 21.22
C GLU A 237 -4.00 -23.01 20.83
N GLU A 238 -3.79 -23.88 19.84
CA GLU A 238 -2.47 -24.13 19.26
C GLU A 238 -1.91 -22.87 18.61
N SER A 239 -2.76 -22.09 17.93
CA SER A 239 -2.34 -20.86 17.28
C SER A 239 -1.82 -19.82 18.29
N ILE A 240 -2.54 -19.63 19.40
CA ILE A 240 -2.13 -18.74 20.49
C ILE A 240 -0.86 -19.25 21.16
N ALA A 241 -0.72 -20.57 21.36
CA ALA A 241 0.47 -21.16 21.97
C ALA A 241 1.71 -20.95 21.08
N LEU A 242 1.59 -21.18 19.77
CA LEU A 242 2.66 -20.96 18.81
C LEU A 242 3.03 -19.49 18.71
N PHE A 243 2.05 -18.57 18.65
CA PHE A 243 2.30 -17.12 18.67
C PHE A 243 3.13 -16.71 19.90
N ASN A 244 2.74 -17.18 21.08
CA ASN A 244 3.47 -16.84 22.30
C ASN A 244 4.90 -17.44 22.36
N GLN A 245 5.17 -18.50 21.59
CA GLN A 245 6.51 -19.08 21.44
C GLN A 245 7.32 -18.35 20.36
N SER A 246 6.69 -18.00 19.25
CA SER A 246 7.30 -17.36 18.08
C SER A 246 7.87 -15.98 18.47
N VAL A 247 7.09 -15.18 19.20
CA VAL A 247 7.52 -13.89 19.79
C VAL A 247 8.77 -14.03 20.67
N LYS A 248 8.93 -15.15 21.40
CA LYS A 248 10.11 -15.38 22.25
C LYS A 248 11.35 -15.81 21.47
N ASN A 249 11.14 -16.51 20.36
CA ASN A 249 12.20 -17.12 19.57
C ASN A 249 12.61 -16.25 18.36
N GLY A 250 11.92 -15.12 18.13
CA GLY A 250 12.16 -14.25 16.97
C GLY A 250 11.78 -14.90 15.64
N LEU A 251 10.89 -15.91 15.68
CA LEU A 251 10.29 -16.51 14.50
C LEU A 251 8.96 -15.80 14.26
N SER A 252 8.69 -15.42 13.02
CA SER A 252 7.50 -14.66 12.62
C SER A 252 6.69 -15.43 11.59
N ASP A 253 5.38 -15.49 11.77
CA ASP A 253 4.44 -16.03 10.78
C ASP A 253 3.19 -15.13 10.78
N TYR A 254 3.10 -14.25 9.79
CA TYR A 254 2.02 -13.27 9.72
C TYR A 254 0.62 -13.92 9.63
N SER A 255 0.53 -15.13 9.07
CA SER A 255 -0.73 -15.84 8.89
C SER A 255 -1.27 -16.35 10.24
N LEU A 256 -0.36 -16.81 11.11
CA LEU A 256 -0.63 -17.19 12.50
C LEU A 256 -1.06 -15.96 13.30
N ASP A 257 -0.30 -14.87 13.17
CA ASP A 257 -0.55 -13.59 13.84
C ASP A 257 -1.93 -13.05 13.46
N PHE A 258 -2.33 -13.12 12.19
CA PHE A 258 -3.62 -12.64 11.73
C PHE A 258 -4.79 -13.35 12.44
N ARG A 259 -4.71 -14.68 12.61
CA ARG A 259 -5.73 -15.44 13.33
C ARG A 259 -5.83 -15.04 14.81
N VAL A 260 -4.70 -14.86 15.46
CA VAL A 260 -4.64 -14.45 16.88
C VAL A 260 -5.13 -13.00 17.05
N TYR A 261 -4.76 -12.11 16.13
CA TYR A 261 -5.26 -10.74 16.05
C TYR A 261 -6.79 -10.70 15.96
N ARG A 262 -7.38 -11.47 15.05
CA ARG A 262 -8.84 -11.56 14.88
C ARG A 262 -9.53 -11.99 16.16
N TYR A 263 -9.00 -13.01 16.83
CA TYR A 263 -9.54 -13.48 18.10
C TYR A 263 -9.57 -12.38 19.16
N TYR A 264 -8.44 -11.72 19.43
CA TYR A 264 -8.40 -10.67 20.46
C TYR A 264 -9.20 -9.43 20.07
N GLN A 265 -9.26 -9.09 18.78
CA GLN A 265 -10.12 -8.02 18.31
C GLN A 265 -11.60 -8.33 18.61
N ASP A 266 -12.06 -9.54 18.31
CA ASP A 266 -13.46 -9.92 18.54
C ASP A 266 -13.76 -10.05 20.04
N GLN A 267 -12.82 -10.56 20.84
CA GLN A 267 -12.95 -10.55 22.31
C GLN A 267 -13.12 -9.14 22.87
N LEU A 268 -12.31 -8.17 22.43
CA LEU A 268 -12.43 -6.79 22.90
C LEU A 268 -13.79 -6.19 22.51
N LYS A 269 -14.27 -6.43 21.28
CA LYS A 269 -15.61 -5.99 20.84
C LYS A 269 -16.70 -6.57 21.73
N GLU A 270 -16.64 -7.87 22.06
CA GLU A 270 -17.63 -8.51 22.93
C GLU A 270 -17.60 -7.96 24.36
N LYS A 271 -16.40 -7.70 24.92
CA LYS A 271 -16.26 -7.12 26.26
C LYS A 271 -16.82 -5.71 26.34
N ILE A 272 -16.58 -4.88 25.34
CA ILE A 272 -17.12 -3.50 25.32
C ILE A 272 -18.65 -3.48 25.24
N LYS A 273 -19.30 -4.49 24.63
CA LYS A 273 -20.77 -4.60 24.64
C LYS A 273 -21.37 -4.80 26.03
N LEU A 274 -20.56 -5.13 27.05
CA LEU A 274 -21.03 -5.34 28.42
C LEU A 274 -21.23 -4.05 29.23
N PHE A 275 -20.73 -2.89 28.76
CA PHE A 275 -20.98 -1.61 29.46
C PHE A 275 -22.46 -1.20 29.36
N ASP A 276 -23.03 -0.51 30.36
CA ASP A 276 -24.48 -0.23 30.37
C ASP A 276 -24.97 0.80 29.33
N ASN A 277 -24.08 1.67 28.83
CA ASN A 277 -24.45 2.80 27.97
C ASN A 277 -23.95 2.63 26.52
N LYS A 278 -24.87 2.38 25.58
CA LYS A 278 -24.58 2.21 24.15
C LYS A 278 -23.78 3.34 23.50
N LYS A 279 -23.99 4.59 23.90
CA LYS A 279 -23.24 5.72 23.32
C LYS A 279 -21.81 5.76 23.85
N GLN A 280 -21.66 5.51 25.15
CA GLN A 280 -20.35 5.37 25.80
C GLN A 280 -19.58 4.16 25.26
N GLN A 281 -20.25 3.04 24.99
CA GLN A 281 -19.65 1.86 24.34
C GLN A 281 -19.02 2.22 23.00
N GLN A 282 -19.76 2.94 22.15
CA GLN A 282 -19.33 3.27 20.80
C GLN A 282 -18.18 4.29 20.79
N ASP A 283 -18.27 5.33 21.63
CA ASP A 283 -17.23 6.34 21.77
C ASP A 283 -15.94 5.75 22.37
N SER A 284 -16.06 4.90 23.40
CA SER A 284 -14.93 4.19 24.01
C SER A 284 -14.27 3.21 23.04
N LEU A 285 -15.04 2.42 22.28
CA LEU A 285 -14.49 1.49 21.29
C LEU A 285 -13.71 2.22 20.20
N LEU A 286 -14.29 3.29 19.65
CA LEU A 286 -13.69 4.03 18.54
C LEU A 286 -12.41 4.74 18.99
N SER A 287 -12.43 5.40 20.16
CA SER A 287 -11.23 6.07 20.68
C SER A 287 -10.13 5.07 21.05
N LEU A 288 -10.49 3.94 21.66
CA LEU A 288 -9.55 2.87 22.00
C LEU A 288 -8.92 2.27 20.73
N GLN A 289 -9.72 1.93 19.71
CA GLN A 289 -9.21 1.40 18.45
C GLN A 289 -8.27 2.39 17.76
N GLN A 290 -8.62 3.67 17.71
CA GLN A 290 -7.74 4.70 17.14
C GLN A 290 -6.41 4.80 17.90
N ASN A 291 -6.43 4.74 19.22
CA ASN A 291 -5.22 4.82 20.04
C ASN A 291 -4.32 3.58 19.85
N ILE A 292 -4.92 2.39 19.85
CA ILE A 292 -4.23 1.12 19.60
C ILE A 292 -3.58 1.16 18.21
N ASN A 293 -4.35 1.50 17.18
CA ASN A 293 -3.84 1.57 15.81
C ASN A 293 -2.73 2.62 15.67
N THR A 294 -2.90 3.82 16.23
CA THR A 294 -1.87 4.88 16.20
C THR A 294 -0.56 4.39 16.82
N THR A 295 -0.65 3.62 17.90
CA THR A 295 0.53 3.06 18.58
C THR A 295 1.25 2.02 17.72
N CYS A 296 0.52 1.20 16.96
CA CYS A 296 1.10 0.10 16.18
C CYS A 296 1.49 0.48 14.75
N LEU A 297 0.88 1.51 14.18
CA LEU A 297 1.12 2.00 12.82
C LEU A 297 2.32 2.96 12.71
N ILE A 298 3.16 3.06 13.74
CA ILE A 298 4.46 3.76 13.66
C ILE A 298 5.52 2.99 12.87
N THR A 299 5.25 1.71 12.58
CA THR A 299 6.14 0.82 11.83
C THR A 299 6.35 1.35 10.42
N SER A 300 7.61 1.39 9.95
CA SER A 300 7.92 1.85 8.59
C SER A 300 7.24 0.97 7.54
N ALA A 301 6.51 1.59 6.61
CA ALA A 301 5.78 0.88 5.57
C ALA A 301 6.72 0.08 4.63
N PRO A 302 6.30 -1.10 4.15
CA PRO A 302 7.12 -1.99 3.33
C PRO A 302 7.48 -1.34 2.00
N ILE A 303 8.72 -1.42 1.53
CA ILE A 303 9.12 -0.84 0.24
C ILE A 303 9.12 -1.92 -0.83
N TYR A 304 9.65 -3.09 -0.50
CA TYR A 304 9.74 -4.25 -1.37
C TYR A 304 8.75 -5.34 -0.94
N GLU A 305 8.52 -6.30 -1.84
CA GLU A 305 7.68 -7.48 -1.59
C GLU A 305 8.12 -8.24 -0.32
N SER A 306 9.42 -8.46 -0.17
CA SER A 306 10.01 -9.13 0.98
C SER A 306 9.84 -8.40 2.31
N ASP A 307 9.45 -7.12 2.27
CA ASP A 307 9.21 -6.33 3.47
C ASP A 307 7.77 -6.47 3.99
N ILE A 308 6.86 -7.02 3.18
CA ILE A 308 5.42 -7.07 3.47
C ILE A 308 5.13 -7.99 4.66
N GLU A 309 5.59 -9.24 4.63
CA GLU A 309 5.36 -10.18 5.73
C GLU A 309 6.00 -9.69 7.04
N PRO A 310 7.27 -9.24 7.07
CA PRO A 310 7.87 -8.67 8.28
C PRO A 310 7.15 -7.41 8.80
N TYR A 311 6.57 -6.61 7.90
CA TYR A 311 5.76 -5.46 8.31
C TYR A 311 4.46 -5.90 8.98
N LEU A 312 3.72 -6.83 8.35
CA LEU A 312 2.46 -7.33 8.87
C LEU A 312 2.64 -8.03 10.22
N ASP A 313 3.65 -8.88 10.36
CA ASP A 313 4.02 -9.52 11.62
C ASP A 313 4.20 -8.50 12.75
N LYS A 314 5.03 -7.47 12.55
CA LYS A 314 5.25 -6.41 13.56
C LYS A 314 3.98 -5.68 13.93
N VAL A 315 3.16 -5.32 12.94
CA VAL A 315 1.92 -4.58 13.17
C VAL A 315 0.90 -5.46 13.90
N LEU A 316 0.69 -6.69 13.46
CA LEU A 316 -0.25 -7.63 14.06
C LEU A 316 0.16 -8.03 15.48
N THR A 317 1.44 -8.32 15.71
CA THR A 317 1.99 -8.57 17.05
C THR A 317 1.72 -7.40 17.99
N CYS A 318 2.00 -6.16 17.55
CA CYS A 318 1.68 -4.97 18.36
C CYS A 318 0.18 -4.87 18.66
N LEU A 319 -0.67 -5.05 17.65
CA LEU A 319 -2.13 -4.97 17.80
C LEU A 319 -2.64 -6.02 18.80
N ILE A 320 -2.12 -7.25 18.74
CA ILE A 320 -2.44 -8.33 19.69
C ILE A 320 -2.09 -7.91 21.13
N ASP A 321 -0.88 -7.39 21.34
CA ASP A 321 -0.43 -6.98 22.68
C ASP A 321 -1.26 -5.82 23.22
N GLN A 322 -1.58 -4.83 22.37
CA GLN A 322 -2.44 -3.71 22.74
C GLN A 322 -3.87 -4.18 23.05
N TYR A 323 -4.44 -5.09 22.27
CA TYR A 323 -5.76 -5.65 22.57
C TYR A 323 -5.78 -6.45 23.86
N ARG A 324 -4.75 -7.25 24.16
CA ARG A 324 -4.64 -7.98 25.44
C ARG A 324 -4.66 -7.01 26.63
N GLN A 325 -3.90 -5.92 26.56
CA GLN A 325 -3.87 -4.89 27.59
C GLN A 325 -5.23 -4.20 27.73
N ALA A 326 -5.85 -3.85 26.61
CA ALA A 326 -7.15 -3.21 26.58
C ALA A 326 -8.28 -4.11 27.13
N ILE A 327 -8.27 -5.40 26.79
CA ILE A 327 -9.22 -6.38 27.34
C ILE A 327 -9.10 -6.43 28.86
N LYS A 328 -7.88 -6.57 29.39
CA LYS A 328 -7.65 -6.58 30.83
C LYS A 328 -8.15 -5.30 31.51
N HIS A 329 -7.90 -4.14 30.90
CA HIS A 329 -8.38 -2.87 31.43
C HIS A 329 -9.91 -2.79 31.46
N VAL A 330 -10.59 -3.21 30.38
CA VAL A 330 -12.06 -3.27 30.34
C VAL A 330 -12.60 -4.26 31.37
N GLU A 331 -11.94 -5.40 31.59
CA GLU A 331 -12.33 -6.36 32.63
C GLU A 331 -12.19 -5.78 34.03
N ASP A 332 -11.11 -5.04 34.30
CA ASP A 332 -10.91 -4.33 35.58
C ASP A 332 -11.98 -3.24 35.78
N GLU A 333 -12.38 -2.52 34.73
CA GLU A 333 -13.46 -1.52 34.80
C GLU A 333 -14.85 -2.14 35.04
N LEU A 334 -15.15 -3.29 34.43
CA LEU A 334 -16.44 -3.98 34.60
C LEU A 334 -16.58 -4.67 35.97
N ALA A 335 -15.46 -4.95 36.65
CA ALA A 335 -15.44 -5.55 37.98
C ALA A 335 -15.62 -4.53 39.12
N ASN A 336 -15.49 -3.24 38.83
CA ASN A 336 -15.69 -2.11 39.75
C ASN A 336 -17.07 -1.48 39.54
#